data_AF-A0A6B3H5P4-F1
#
_entry.id   AF-A0A6B3H5P4-F1
#
_cell.length_a   1.000
_cell.length_b   1.000
_cell.length_c   1.000
_cell.angle_alpha   90.00
_cell.angle_beta   90.00
_cell.angle_gamma   90.00
#
_symmetry.space_group_name_H-M   'P 1'
#
loop_
_entity.id
_entity.type
_entity.pdbx_description
1 polymer ?
#
loop_
_entity_poly.entity_id
_entity_poly.type
_entity_poly.pdbx_seq_one_letter_code
_entity_poly.pdbx_strand_id
1 'polypeptide(L)' 'IQGLKAANIEVDRKILAELAVNDANAFAALVEVAQKALPSDVNAPKAA' A
#
# COMPACT_ATOMS: atom_id res chain seq x y z
N ILE A 1 -2.69 -3.62 4.80
CA ILE A 1 -2.05 -3.86 3.49
C ILE A 1 -3.14 -4.15 2.44
N GLN A 2 -4.08 -3.21 2.23
CA GLN A 2 -5.14 -3.36 1.21
C GLN A 2 -4.67 -2.78 -0.12
N GLY A 3 -4.16 -1.54 -0.15
CA GLY A 3 -3.68 -0.90 -1.38
C GLY A 3 -2.50 -1.61 -2.04
N LEU A 4 -1.51 -2.04 -1.26
CA LEU A 4 -0.38 -2.83 -1.79
C LEU A 4 -0.83 -4.20 -2.33
N LYS A 5 -1.79 -4.86 -1.67
CA LYS A 5 -2.34 -6.13 -2.15
C LYS A 5 -3.17 -5.94 -3.44
N ALA A 6 -3.95 -4.85 -3.52
CA ALA A 6 -4.69 -4.49 -4.73
C ALA A 6 -3.75 -4.13 -5.90
N ALA A 7 -2.58 -3.57 -5.58
CA ALA A 7 -1.51 -3.32 -6.54
C ALA A 7 -0.69 -4.57 -6.93
N ASN A 8 -1.00 -5.76 -6.38
CA ASN A 8 -0.16 -6.97 -6.49
C ASN A 8 1.29 -6.77 -6.01
N ILE A 9 1.50 -5.86 -5.06
CA ILE A 9 2.80 -5.57 -4.47
C ILE A 9 2.92 -6.36 -3.17
N GLU A 10 3.67 -7.47 -3.23
CA GLU A 10 4.08 -8.22 -2.05
C GLU A 10 5.36 -7.61 -1.47
N VAL A 11 5.20 -6.79 -0.44
CA VAL A 11 6.32 -6.22 0.32
C VAL A 11 6.27 -6.73 1.74
N ASP A 12 7.41 -7.26 2.20
CA ASP A 12 7.57 -7.72 3.57
C ASP A 12 7.44 -6.56 4.55
N ARG A 13 6.68 -6.79 5.63
CA ARG A 13 6.37 -5.75 6.63
C ARG A 13 7.63 -5.17 7.28
N LYS A 14 8.67 -6.00 7.43
CA LYS A 14 9.98 -5.60 7.97
C LYS A 14 10.70 -4.64 7.02
N ILE A 15 10.76 -4.99 5.74
CA ILE A 15 11.38 -4.16 4.70
C ILE A 15 10.62 -2.85 4.54
N LEU A 16 9.28 -2.91 4.59
CA LEU A 16 8.44 -1.71 4.48
C LEU A 16 8.67 -0.73 5.63
N ALA A 17 8.82 -1.22 6.86
CA ALA A 17 9.14 -0.39 8.02
C ALA A 17 10.54 0.21 7.91
N GLU A 18 11.52 -0.58 7.46
CA GLU A 18 12.89 -0.11 7.31
C GLU A 18 13.01 0.93 6.18
N LEU A 19 12.28 0.74 5.08
CA LEU A 19 12.18 1.72 4.00
C LEU A 19 11.48 2.99 4.46
N ALA A 20 10.42 2.90 5.27
CA ALA A 20 9.74 4.08 5.83
C ALA A 20 10.66 4.94 6.72
N VAL A 21 11.61 4.32 7.41
CA VAL A 21 12.54 5.01 8.32
C VAL A 21 13.76 5.55 7.57
N ASN A 22 14.32 4.78 6.63
CA ASN A 22 15.56 5.15 5.93
C ASN A 22 15.33 5.95 4.64
N ASP A 23 14.19 5.76 3.97
CA ASP A 23 13.87 6.39 2.68
C ASP A 23 12.39 6.79 2.59
N ALA A 24 12.11 7.99 3.10
CA ALA A 24 10.79 8.60 3.04
C ALA A 24 10.28 8.81 1.60
N ASN A 25 11.17 8.99 0.63
CA ASN A 25 10.81 9.30 -0.75
C ASN A 25 10.31 8.03 -1.47
N ALA A 26 11.02 6.92 -1.29
CA ALA A 26 10.60 5.61 -1.78
C ALA A 26 9.30 5.15 -1.09
N PHE A 27 9.17 5.39 0.21
CA PHE A 27 7.94 5.10 0.95
C PHE A 27 6.75 5.90 0.42
N ALA A 28 6.91 7.20 0.16
CA ALA A 28 5.85 8.04 -0.40
C ALA A 28 5.38 7.52 -1.77
N ALA A 29 6.30 7.11 -2.65
CA ALA A 29 5.96 6.53 -3.95
C ALA A 29 5.15 5.23 -3.81
N LEU A 30 5.50 4.36 -2.85
CA LEU A 30 4.73 3.14 -2.57
C LEU A 30 3.32 3.46 -2.04
N VAL A 31 3.18 4.51 -1.22
CA VAL A 31 1.88 4.97 -0.72
C VAL A 31 1.01 5.51 -1.86
N GLU A 32 1.57 6.27 -2.79
CA GLU A 32 0.83 6.76 -3.97
C GLU A 32 0.36 5.63 -4.87
N VAL A 33 1.23 4.65 -5.14
CA VAL A 33 0.86 3.46 -5.93
C VAL A 33 -0.24 2.68 -5.21
N ALA A 34 -0.12 2.50 -3.89
CA ALA A 34 -1.13 1.85 -3.08
C ALA A 34 -2.46 2.63 -3.07
N GLN A 35 -2.43 3.97 -3.03
CA GLN A 35 -3.63 4.80 -3.12
C GLN A 35 -4.29 4.71 -4.50
N LYS A 36 -3.51 4.74 -5.59
CA LYS A 36 -4.03 4.57 -6.95
C LYS A 36 -4.63 3.18 -7.19
N ALA A 37 -4.14 2.17 -6.47
CA ALA A 37 -4.67 0.81 -6.54
C ALA A 37 -5.85 0.56 -5.60
N LEU A 38 -6.16 1.47 -4.67
CA LEU A 38 -7.36 1.36 -3.85
C LEU A 38 -8.58 1.71 -4.70
N PRO A 39 -9.67 0.93 -4.60
CA PRO A 39 -10.95 1.33 -5.17
C PRO A 39 -11.42 2.62 -4.50
N SER A 40 -12.09 3.49 -5.25
CA SER A 40 -12.63 4.78 -4.78
C SER A 40 -13.55 4.65 -3.56
N ASP A 41 -14.08 3.45 -3.32
CA ASP A 41 -14.97 3.13 -2.22
C ASP A 41 -14.33 2.08 -1.29
N VAL A 42 -13.42 2.55 -0.43
CA VAL A 42 -12.69 1.72 0.54
C VAL A 42 -13.58 1.14 1.65
N ASN A 43 -14.83 1.62 1.74
CA ASN A 43 -15.84 1.19 2.71
C ASN A 43 -16.96 0.36 2.05
N ALA A 44 -16.88 0.06 0.76
CA ALA A 44 -17.87 -0.77 0.10
C ALA A 44 -17.99 -2.11 0.85
N PRO A 45 -19.22 -2.55 1.20
CA PRO A 45 -19.42 -3.78 1.94
C PRO A 45 -18.80 -4.93 1.15
N LYS A 46 -17.89 -5.66 1.78
CA LYS A 46 -17.31 -6.89 1.23
C LYS A 46 -18.50 -7.78 0.86
N ALA A 47 -18.73 -7.98 -0.44
CA ALA A 47 -19.80 -8.87 -0.91
C ALA A 47 -19.66 -10.21 -0.19
N ALA A 48 -20.76 -10.63 0.44
CA ALA A 48 -20.85 -11.77 1.35
C ALA A 48 -20.41 -13.08 0.70
#